data_AF-A0A918H7Q1-F1
#
_entry.id   AF-A0A918H7Q1-F1
#
_cell.length_a   1.000
_cell.length_b   1.000
_cell.length_c   1.000
_cell.angle_alpha   90.00
_cell.angle_beta   90.00
_cell.angle_gamma   90.00
#
_symmetry.space_group_name_H-M   'P 1'
#
loop_
_entity.id
_entity.type
_entity.pdbx_description
1 polymer ?
#
loop_
_entity_poly.entity_id
_entity_poly.type
_entity_poly.pdbx_seq_one_letter_code
_entity_poly.pdbx_strand_id
1 'polypeptide(L)'
;MAAHAQAPNPSLLMHMMCEFARLVMDAQGSEGLETALKHLAEADALAASVPEGTEGFVPWFERGTVHYRRGRVLAEAERFEEALAETEAAVAAHEQGGEEGESARAEAVRIAALIEGNALRRFKEAIARLTTAAARCRKAGLSEAAQILDALRQDYMSRLTEGR
;
A
#
# COMPACT_ATOMS: atom_id res chain seq x y z
N MET A 1 25.62 -9.04 -29.92
CA MET A 1 25.43 -8.02 -28.87
C MET A 1 24.15 -7.23 -29.17
N ALA A 2 22.97 -7.80 -28.87
CA ALA A 2 21.68 -7.14 -29.08
C ALA A 2 20.78 -7.20 -27.83
N ALA A 3 21.34 -7.51 -26.66
CA ALA A 3 20.60 -7.61 -25.40
C ALA A 3 20.27 -6.23 -24.76
N HIS A 4 20.82 -5.14 -25.29
CA HIS A 4 20.65 -3.78 -24.76
C HIS A 4 19.62 -2.93 -25.53
N ALA A 5 18.88 -3.52 -26.48
CA ALA A 5 17.93 -2.78 -27.32
C ALA A 5 16.49 -2.79 -26.78
N GLN A 6 16.22 -3.45 -25.66
CA GLN A 6 14.92 -3.37 -25.01
C GLN A 6 14.87 -2.08 -24.19
N ALA A 7 13.89 -1.23 -24.48
CA ALA A 7 13.59 -0.08 -23.63
C ALA A 7 13.47 -0.56 -22.16
N PRO A 8 13.92 0.24 -21.18
CA PRO A 8 13.86 -0.16 -19.78
C PRO A 8 12.44 -0.58 -19.41
N ASN A 9 12.27 -1.74 -18.75
CA ASN A 9 10.98 -2.18 -18.25
C ASN A 9 10.53 -1.21 -17.12
N PRO A 10 9.49 -0.38 -17.34
CA PRO A 10 9.11 0.65 -16.37
C PRO A 10 8.66 0.05 -15.04
N SER A 11 7.93 -1.06 -15.05
CA SER A 11 7.49 -1.77 -13.84
C SER A 11 8.68 -2.25 -13.00
N LEU A 12 9.72 -2.81 -13.64
CA LEU A 12 10.91 -3.24 -12.90
C LEU A 12 11.65 -2.06 -12.25
N LEU A 13 11.77 -0.94 -12.96
CA LEU A 13 12.39 0.27 -12.42
C LEU A 13 11.59 0.87 -11.27
N MET A 14 10.26 0.92 -11.38
CA MET A 14 9.39 1.38 -10.28
C MET A 14 9.49 0.46 -9.06
N HIS A 15 9.53 -0.86 -9.28
CA HIS A 15 9.75 -1.82 -8.20
C HIS A 15 11.10 -1.60 -7.51
N MET A 16 12.17 -1.39 -8.29
CA MET A 16 13.50 -1.06 -7.76
C MET A 16 13.47 0.20 -6.89
N MET A 17 12.80 1.27 -7.33
CA MET A 17 12.65 2.50 -6.53
C MET A 17 11.88 2.25 -5.22
N CYS A 18 10.83 1.43 -5.25
CA CYS A 18 10.10 1.05 -4.04
C CYS A 18 10.98 0.25 -3.06
N GLU A 19 11.87 -0.61 -3.57
CA GLU A 19 12.81 -1.36 -2.75
C GLU A 19 13.95 -0.49 -2.22
N PHE A 20 14.45 0.48 -2.99
CA PHE A 20 15.40 1.47 -2.45
C PHE A 20 14.79 2.30 -1.32
N ALA A 21 13.55 2.75 -1.47
CA ALA A 21 12.85 3.45 -0.38
C ALA A 21 12.77 2.60 0.89
N ARG A 22 12.46 1.30 0.77
CA ARG A 22 12.45 0.38 1.91
C ARG A 22 13.84 0.21 2.52
N LEU A 23 14.86 -0.06 1.70
CA LEU A 23 16.22 -0.31 2.18
C LEU A 23 16.85 0.92 2.86
N VAL A 24 16.52 2.13 2.38
CA VAL A 24 16.93 3.38 3.02
C VAL A 24 16.32 3.49 4.42
N MET A 25 15.02 3.23 4.57
CA MET A 25 14.36 3.22 5.88
C MET A 25 14.94 2.15 6.79
N ASP A 26 15.13 0.91 6.30
CA ASP A 26 15.73 -0.18 7.09
C ASP A 26 17.14 0.17 7.60
N ALA A 27 17.92 0.94 6.83
CA ALA A 27 19.30 1.29 7.17
C ALA A 27 19.43 2.55 8.05
N GLN A 28 18.52 3.51 7.90
CA GLN A 28 18.66 4.87 8.47
C GLN A 28 17.49 5.28 9.36
N GLY A 29 16.44 4.47 9.44
CA GLY A 29 15.19 4.81 10.11
C GLY A 29 14.60 6.11 9.57
N SER A 30 14.09 6.95 10.47
CA SER A 30 13.45 8.22 10.13
C SER A 30 14.40 9.27 9.51
N GLU A 31 15.71 9.17 9.75
CA GLU A 31 16.70 10.04 9.09
C GLU A 31 16.75 9.82 7.57
N GLY A 32 16.42 8.59 7.12
CA GLY A 32 16.35 8.22 5.71
C GLY A 32 15.08 8.65 5.00
N LEU A 33 14.08 9.21 5.70
CA LEU A 33 12.74 9.44 5.16
C LEU A 33 12.75 10.30 3.89
N GLU A 34 13.49 11.41 3.88
CA GLU A 34 13.53 12.31 2.72
C GLU A 34 14.09 11.59 1.48
N THR A 35 15.16 10.81 1.66
CA THR A 35 15.77 10.01 0.58
C THR A 35 14.81 8.92 0.10
N ALA A 36 14.11 8.23 1.00
CA ALA A 36 13.11 7.24 0.64
C ALA A 36 11.95 7.85 -0.17
N LEU A 37 11.43 9.01 0.26
CA LEU A 37 10.37 9.73 -0.45
C LEU A 37 10.82 10.22 -1.82
N LYS A 38 12.10 10.56 -1.99
CA LYS A 38 12.67 10.93 -3.29
C LYS A 38 12.62 9.77 -4.28
N HIS A 39 13.00 8.57 -3.88
CA HIS A 39 12.88 7.39 -4.75
C HIS A 39 11.42 7.12 -5.17
N LEU A 40 10.47 7.29 -4.25
CA LEU A 40 9.05 7.11 -4.57
C LEU A 40 8.52 8.21 -5.50
N ALA A 41 8.98 9.45 -5.36
CA ALA A 41 8.66 10.52 -6.30
C ALA A 41 9.26 10.27 -7.69
N GLU A 42 10.45 9.68 -7.78
CA GLU A 42 11.05 9.24 -9.04
C GLU A 42 10.22 8.12 -9.70
N ALA A 43 9.65 7.20 -8.91
CA ALA A 43 8.73 6.18 -9.41
C ALA A 43 7.43 6.79 -9.98
N ASP A 44 6.86 7.79 -9.30
CA ASP A 44 5.68 8.52 -9.79
C ASP A 44 5.99 9.27 -11.10
N ALA A 45 7.13 9.94 -11.18
CA ALA A 45 7.58 10.64 -12.39
C ALA A 45 7.79 9.66 -13.55
N LEU A 46 8.38 8.48 -13.28
CA LEU A 46 8.52 7.43 -14.28
C LEU A 46 7.14 6.96 -14.76
N ALA A 47 6.21 6.64 -13.85
CA ALA A 47 4.86 6.22 -14.20
C ALA A 47 4.13 7.25 -15.09
N ALA A 48 4.24 8.54 -14.77
CA ALA A 48 3.66 9.62 -15.56
C ALA A 48 4.29 9.77 -16.96
N SER A 49 5.52 9.28 -17.15
CA SER A 49 6.21 9.31 -18.44
C SER A 49 5.90 8.11 -19.34
N VAL A 50 5.32 7.03 -18.79
CA VAL A 50 4.99 5.83 -19.56
C VAL A 50 3.80 6.11 -20.48
N PRO A 51 3.92 5.89 -21.81
CA PRO A 51 2.80 6.05 -22.73
C PRO A 51 1.63 5.13 -22.39
N GLU A 52 0.41 5.62 -22.56
CA GLU A 52 -0.80 4.81 -22.42
C GLU A 52 -0.77 3.60 -23.37
N GLY A 53 -1.19 2.44 -22.88
CA GLY A 53 -1.17 1.20 -23.64
C GLY A 53 0.21 0.55 -23.79
N THR A 54 1.23 1.02 -23.05
CA THR A 54 2.52 0.32 -22.98
C THR A 54 2.32 -1.13 -22.52
N GLU A 55 2.74 -2.08 -23.36
CA GLU A 55 2.58 -3.51 -23.09
C GLU A 55 3.27 -3.91 -21.78
N GLY A 56 2.55 -4.65 -20.93
CA GLY A 56 3.04 -5.12 -19.65
C GLY A 56 3.09 -4.07 -18.54
N PHE A 57 2.71 -2.81 -18.80
CA PHE A 57 2.56 -1.78 -17.78
C PHE A 57 1.11 -1.68 -17.33
N VAL A 58 0.88 -1.81 -16.02
CA VAL A 58 -0.46 -1.82 -15.41
C VAL A 58 -0.60 -0.60 -14.48
N PRO A 59 -1.08 0.56 -14.97
CA PRO A 59 -0.96 1.83 -14.24
C PRO A 59 -1.59 1.82 -12.85
N TRP A 60 -2.74 1.16 -12.69
CA TRP A 60 -3.43 1.08 -11.40
C TRP A 60 -2.62 0.29 -10.36
N PHE A 61 -1.94 -0.77 -10.80
CA PHE A 61 -1.14 -1.64 -9.93
C PHE A 61 0.13 -0.93 -9.49
N GLU A 62 0.81 -0.28 -10.44
CA GLU A 62 2.06 0.42 -10.18
C GLU A 62 1.86 1.62 -9.25
N ARG A 63 0.83 2.43 -9.51
CA ARG A 63 0.45 3.55 -8.63
C ARG A 63 0.08 3.08 -7.23
N GLY A 64 -0.73 2.02 -7.13
CA GLY A 64 -1.10 1.44 -5.83
C GLY A 64 0.11 0.95 -5.05
N THR A 65 1.07 0.31 -5.73
CA THR A 65 2.32 -0.16 -5.13
C THR A 65 3.17 0.98 -4.58
N VAL A 66 3.31 2.09 -5.33
CA VAL A 66 4.07 3.27 -4.87
C VAL A 66 3.39 3.91 -3.65
N HIS A 67 2.07 4.14 -3.70
CA HIS A 67 1.30 4.66 -2.57
C HIS A 67 1.38 3.74 -1.33
N TYR A 68 1.28 2.43 -1.52
CA TYR A 68 1.43 1.44 -0.44
C TYR A 68 2.81 1.56 0.22
N ARG A 69 3.88 1.62 -0.57
CA ARG A 69 5.24 1.77 -0.06
C ARG A 69 5.42 3.11 0.65
N ARG A 70 4.88 4.21 0.08
CA ARG A 70 4.91 5.56 0.67
C ARG A 70 4.23 5.58 2.04
N GLY A 71 3.05 4.97 2.14
CA GLY A 71 2.34 4.80 3.41
C GLY A 71 3.17 4.04 4.45
N ARG A 72 3.86 2.98 4.05
CA ARG A 72 4.73 2.23 4.97
C ARG A 72 5.93 3.03 5.49
N VAL A 73 6.65 3.72 4.62
CA VAL A 73 7.83 4.51 5.04
C VAL A 73 7.43 5.71 5.92
N LEU A 74 6.28 6.32 5.64
CA LEU A 74 5.71 7.38 6.48
C LEU A 74 5.28 6.84 7.85
N ALA A 75 4.65 5.67 7.91
CA ALA A 75 4.25 5.05 9.17
C ALA A 75 5.47 4.68 10.05
N GLU A 76 6.55 4.20 9.43
CA GLU A 76 7.80 3.90 10.11
C GLU A 76 8.48 5.16 10.69
N ALA A 77 8.32 6.30 10.03
CA ALA A 77 8.73 7.60 10.55
C ALA A 77 7.68 8.31 11.44
N GLU A 78 6.67 7.58 11.91
CA GLU A 78 5.58 8.07 12.77
C GLU A 78 4.72 9.21 12.17
N ARG A 79 4.76 9.40 10.84
CA ARG A 79 3.94 10.36 10.11
C ARG A 79 2.55 9.78 9.81
N PHE A 80 1.82 9.40 10.85
CA PHE A 80 0.67 8.49 10.75
C PHE A 80 -0.51 9.02 9.92
N GLU A 81 -0.83 10.31 9.97
CA GLU A 81 -1.93 10.86 9.16
C GLU A 81 -1.60 10.85 7.66
N GLU A 82 -0.36 11.19 7.30
CA GLU A 82 0.10 11.11 5.90
C GLU A 82 0.24 9.66 5.46
N ALA A 83 0.72 8.79 6.33
CA ALA A 83 0.79 7.36 6.07
C ALA A 83 -0.61 6.79 5.76
N LEU A 84 -1.62 7.19 6.56
CA LEU A 84 -3.00 6.79 6.34
C LEU A 84 -3.51 7.28 4.98
N ALA A 85 -3.33 8.57 4.66
CA ALA A 85 -3.73 9.14 3.38
C ALA A 85 -3.10 8.40 2.19
N GLU A 86 -1.82 8.06 2.27
CA GLU A 86 -1.13 7.29 1.23
C GLU A 86 -1.65 5.85 1.11
N THR A 87 -1.91 5.17 2.22
CA THR A 87 -2.54 3.84 2.15
C THR A 87 -3.96 3.88 1.59
N GLU A 88 -4.72 4.94 1.83
CA GLU A 88 -6.04 5.14 1.22
C GLU A 88 -5.94 5.40 -0.29
N ALA A 89 -4.94 6.16 -0.73
CA ALA A 89 -4.61 6.32 -2.15
C ALA A 89 -4.23 4.97 -2.79
N ALA A 90 -3.49 4.11 -2.08
CA ALA A 90 -3.16 2.77 -2.55
C ALA A 90 -4.43 1.90 -2.71
N VAL A 91 -5.34 1.94 -1.74
CA VAL A 91 -6.65 1.26 -1.82
C VAL A 91 -7.43 1.73 -3.05
N ALA A 92 -7.53 3.04 -3.27
CA ALA A 92 -8.26 3.61 -4.40
C ALA A 92 -7.62 3.28 -5.75
N ALA A 93 -6.28 3.20 -5.81
CA ALA A 93 -5.57 2.78 -7.01
C ALA A 93 -5.83 1.30 -7.31
N HIS A 94 -5.66 0.40 -6.34
CA HIS A 94 -5.88 -1.03 -6.55
C HIS A 94 -7.34 -1.38 -6.86
N GLU A 95 -8.30 -0.61 -6.36
CA GLU A 95 -9.70 -0.78 -6.70
C GLU A 95 -10.01 -0.58 -8.19
N GLN A 96 -9.22 0.23 -8.91
CA GLN A 96 -9.37 0.40 -10.37
C GLN A 96 -9.04 -0.88 -11.15
N GLY A 97 -8.30 -1.82 -10.55
CA GLY A 97 -8.01 -3.14 -11.11
C GLY A 97 -9.17 -4.13 -11.03
N GLY A 98 -10.31 -3.76 -10.43
CA GLY A 98 -11.44 -4.65 -10.26
C GLY A 98 -11.06 -5.90 -9.46
N GLU A 99 -11.46 -7.08 -9.94
CA GLU A 99 -11.22 -8.36 -9.27
C GLU A 99 -9.73 -8.69 -9.13
N GLU A 100 -8.92 -8.38 -10.15
CA GLU A 100 -7.46 -8.59 -10.13
C GLU A 100 -6.77 -7.72 -9.08
N GLY A 101 -7.35 -6.56 -8.77
CA GLY A 101 -6.83 -5.63 -7.77
C GLY A 101 -7.18 -5.98 -6.32
N GLU A 102 -8.15 -6.88 -6.08
CA GLU A 102 -8.69 -7.09 -4.74
C GLU A 102 -7.67 -7.61 -3.73
N SER A 103 -6.70 -8.43 -4.16
CA SER A 103 -5.64 -8.93 -3.27
C SER A 103 -4.74 -7.80 -2.76
N ALA A 104 -4.22 -6.96 -3.67
CA ALA A 104 -3.39 -5.82 -3.32
C ALA A 104 -4.18 -4.76 -2.52
N ARG A 105 -5.45 -4.54 -2.90
CA ARG A 105 -6.36 -3.65 -2.17
C ARG A 105 -6.58 -4.11 -0.72
N ALA A 106 -6.76 -5.41 -0.50
CA ALA A 106 -6.96 -5.97 0.83
C ALA A 106 -5.74 -5.75 1.75
N GLU A 107 -4.54 -5.94 1.22
CA GLU A 107 -3.29 -5.67 1.94
C GLU A 107 -3.13 -4.17 2.26
N ALA A 108 -3.43 -3.28 1.31
CA ALA A 108 -3.42 -1.84 1.56
C ALA A 108 -4.42 -1.43 2.66
N VAL A 109 -5.63 -2.02 2.67
CA VAL A 109 -6.60 -1.82 3.76
C VAL A 109 -6.04 -2.31 5.10
N ARG A 110 -5.36 -3.45 5.14
CA ARG A 110 -4.79 -3.99 6.38
C ARG A 110 -3.80 -3.00 6.99
N ILE A 111 -2.91 -2.40 6.17
CA ILE A 111 -1.97 -1.39 6.65
C ILE A 111 -2.70 -0.11 7.10
N ALA A 112 -3.67 0.38 6.33
CA ALA A 112 -4.47 1.53 6.71
C ALA A 112 -5.16 1.32 8.09
N ALA A 113 -5.74 0.14 8.30
CA ALA A 113 -6.37 -0.22 9.56
C ALA A 113 -5.37 -0.33 10.72
N LEU A 114 -4.14 -0.83 10.47
CA LEU A 114 -3.08 -0.87 11.47
C LEU A 114 -2.65 0.53 11.91
N ILE A 115 -2.48 1.46 10.97
CA ILE A 115 -2.14 2.86 11.27
C ILE A 115 -3.28 3.49 12.08
N GLU A 116 -4.51 3.35 11.60
CA GLU A 116 -5.68 3.97 12.20
C GLU A 116 -5.98 3.39 13.61
N GLY A 117 -5.98 2.08 13.77
CA GLY A 117 -6.31 1.41 15.02
C GLY A 117 -5.17 1.45 16.05
N ASN A 118 -3.93 1.17 15.64
CA ASN A 118 -2.82 1.11 16.59
C ASN A 118 -2.22 2.49 16.87
N ALA A 119 -1.85 3.23 15.81
CA ALA A 119 -1.11 4.48 15.98
C ALA A 119 -2.03 5.66 16.29
N LEU A 120 -3.17 5.76 15.59
CA LEU A 120 -4.13 6.87 15.77
C LEU A 120 -5.25 6.57 16.78
N ARG A 121 -5.33 5.32 17.28
CA ARG A 121 -6.35 4.87 18.27
C ARG A 121 -7.80 5.05 17.81
N ARG A 122 -8.02 5.11 16.50
CA ARG A 122 -9.32 5.25 15.82
C ARG A 122 -9.94 3.88 15.56
N PHE A 123 -10.24 3.15 16.63
CA PHE A 123 -10.67 1.75 16.53
C PHE A 123 -11.98 1.58 15.77
N LYS A 124 -12.93 2.50 15.90
CA LYS A 124 -14.25 2.36 15.26
C LYS A 124 -14.12 2.40 13.74
N GLU A 125 -13.30 3.33 13.25
CA GLU A 125 -13.00 3.56 11.86
C GLU A 125 -12.23 2.36 11.29
N ALA A 126 -11.19 1.88 11.99
CA ALA A 126 -10.44 0.70 11.59
C ALA A 126 -11.34 -0.55 11.52
N ILE A 127 -12.22 -0.77 12.49
CA ILE A 127 -13.20 -1.87 12.50
C ILE A 127 -14.14 -1.78 11.29
N ALA A 128 -14.67 -0.60 10.99
CA ALA A 128 -15.57 -0.40 9.85
C ALA A 128 -14.85 -0.70 8.53
N ARG A 129 -13.61 -0.22 8.36
CA ARG A 129 -12.79 -0.47 7.17
C ARG A 129 -12.52 -1.97 6.98
N LEU A 130 -12.10 -2.66 8.05
CA LEU A 130 -11.82 -4.11 8.02
C LEU A 130 -13.08 -4.93 7.71
N THR A 131 -14.23 -4.55 8.27
CA THR A 131 -15.52 -5.22 8.00
C THR A 131 -15.85 -5.20 6.51
N THR A 132 -15.78 -4.01 5.90
CA THR A 132 -16.06 -3.82 4.48
C THR A 132 -15.06 -4.60 3.61
N ALA A 133 -13.77 -4.54 3.94
CA ALA A 133 -12.74 -5.21 3.15
C ALA A 133 -12.81 -6.74 3.25
N ALA A 134 -13.09 -7.31 4.42
CA ALA A 134 -13.27 -8.75 4.59
C ALA A 134 -14.48 -9.27 3.78
N ALA A 135 -15.58 -8.50 3.74
CA ALA A 135 -16.73 -8.85 2.92
C ALA A 135 -16.41 -8.85 1.42
N ARG A 136 -15.65 -7.85 0.93
CA ARG A 136 -15.16 -7.83 -0.46
C ARG A 136 -14.24 -9.01 -0.77
N CYS A 137 -13.30 -9.32 0.12
CA CYS A 137 -12.40 -10.47 -0.05
C CYS A 137 -13.18 -11.78 -0.21
N ARG A 138 -14.22 -12.02 0.62
CA ARG A 138 -15.09 -13.19 0.47
C ARG A 138 -15.81 -13.23 -0.87
N LYS A 139 -16.32 -12.08 -1.35
CA LYS A 139 -16.97 -11.99 -2.66
C LYS A 139 -16.01 -12.31 -3.81
N ALA A 140 -14.73 -11.96 -3.67
CA ALA A 140 -13.68 -12.24 -4.64
C ALA A 140 -12.99 -13.61 -4.44
N GLY A 141 -13.50 -14.48 -3.55
CA GLY A 141 -12.90 -15.79 -3.28
C GLY A 141 -11.58 -15.77 -2.48
N LEU A 142 -11.15 -14.61 -2.00
CA LEU A 142 -9.92 -14.40 -1.22
C LEU A 142 -10.12 -14.76 0.27
N SER A 143 -10.40 -16.03 0.54
CA SER A 143 -10.77 -16.52 1.88
C SER A 143 -9.69 -16.25 2.94
N GLU A 144 -8.41 -16.45 2.60
CA GLU A 144 -7.30 -16.22 3.53
C GLU A 144 -7.17 -14.73 3.90
N ALA A 145 -7.22 -13.84 2.91
CA ALA A 145 -7.20 -12.40 3.15
C ALA A 145 -8.40 -11.97 4.03
N ALA A 146 -9.60 -12.49 3.77
CA ALA A 146 -10.77 -12.21 4.60
C ALA A 146 -10.56 -12.61 6.07
N GLN A 147 -9.96 -13.79 6.31
CA GLN A 147 -9.68 -14.28 7.67
C GLN A 147 -8.66 -13.40 8.39
N ILE A 148 -7.59 -12.98 7.71
CA ILE A 148 -6.58 -12.07 8.28
C ILE A 148 -7.22 -10.74 8.70
N LEU A 149 -8.08 -10.17 7.84
CA LEU A 149 -8.77 -8.91 8.14
C LEU A 149 -9.79 -9.07 9.28
N ASP A 150 -10.50 -10.19 9.34
CA ASP A 150 -11.44 -10.49 10.43
C ASP A 150 -10.74 -10.69 11.77
N ALA A 151 -9.57 -11.32 11.79
CA ALA A 151 -8.78 -11.49 13.01
C ALA A 151 -8.34 -10.14 13.58
N LEU A 152 -7.81 -9.26 12.72
CA LEU A 152 -7.43 -7.90 13.14
C LEU A 152 -8.65 -7.09 13.62
N ARG A 153 -9.80 -7.23 12.95
CA ARG A 153 -11.04 -6.57 13.35
C ARG A 153 -11.49 -7.01 14.74
N GLN A 154 -11.39 -8.30 15.05
CA GLN A 154 -11.77 -8.86 16.35
C GLN A 154 -10.86 -8.36 17.48
N ASP A 155 -9.55 -8.29 17.24
CA ASP A 155 -8.59 -7.69 18.19
C ASP A 155 -8.97 -6.24 18.53
N TYR A 156 -9.31 -5.43 17.52
CA TYR A 156 -9.74 -4.05 17.75
C TYR A 156 -11.09 -3.93 18.47
N MET A 157 -12.03 -4.85 18.22
CA MET A 157 -13.28 -4.90 18.98
C MET A 157 -13.02 -5.19 20.47
N SER A 158 -12.15 -6.14 20.79
CA SER A 158 -11.78 -6.46 22.19
C SER A 158 -11.19 -5.23 22.91
N ARG A 159 -10.20 -4.58 22.28
CA ARG A 159 -9.55 -3.39 22.84
C ARG A 159 -10.51 -2.20 23.01
N LEU A 160 -11.45 -2.03 22.08
CA LEU A 160 -12.48 -0.99 22.19
C LEU A 160 -13.44 -1.23 23.36
N THR A 161 -13.69 -2.51 23.70
CA THR A 161 -14.52 -2.87 24.86
C THR A 161 -13.77 -2.81 26.19
N GLU A 162 -12.48 -3.15 26.21
CA GLU A 162 -11.62 -3.09 27.40
C GLU A 162 -11.24 -1.66 27.80
N GLY A 163 -11.20 -0.73 26.84
CA GLY A 163 -10.91 0.69 27.09
C GLY A 163 -12.12 1.53 27.54
N ARG A 164 -13.26 0.90 27.83
CA ARG A 164 -14.47 1.54 28.39
C ARG A 164 -14.60 1.24 29.87
#